data_AF-X1QEI6-F1
#
_entry.id   AF-X1QEI6-F1
#
_cell.length_a   1.000
_cell.length_b   1.000
_cell.length_c   1.000
_cell.angle_alpha   90.00
_cell.angle_beta   90.00
_cell.angle_gamma   90.00
#
_symmetry.space_group_name_H-M   'P 1'
#
loop_
_entity.id
_entity.type
_entity.pdbx_description
1 polymer ?
#
loop_
_entity_poly.entity_id
_entity_poly.type
_entity_poly.pdbx_seq_one_letter_code
_entity_poly.pdbx_strand_id
1 'polypeptide(L)' 'MEIFALIGESGTGKSHKALLIAHKYNINYVIDDGLLIRKDKILAGHSAKKDK' A
#
# COMPACT_ATOMS: atom_id res chain seq x y z
N MET A 1 -14.59 11.08 4.34
CA MET A 1 -13.59 10.00 4.16
C MET A 1 -12.30 10.67 3.69
N GLU A 2 -11.18 10.39 4.34
CA GLU A 2 -9.87 10.97 3.96
C GLU A 2 -9.07 9.93 3.17
N ILE A 3 -8.45 10.36 2.06
CA ILE A 3 -7.75 9.48 1.13
C ILE A 3 -6.34 10.03 0.94
N PHE A 4 -5.34 9.16 1.07
CA PHE A 4 -3.94 9.48 0.83
C PHE A 4 -3.45 8.71 -0.39
N ALA A 5 -2.68 9.39 -1.24
CA ALA A 5 -2.03 8.77 -2.40
C ALA A 5 -0.55 9.13 -2.42
N LEU A 6 0.31 8.14 -2.66
CA LEU A 6 1.72 8.35 -2.97
C LEU A 6 1.88 8.23 -4.48
N ILE A 7 2.31 9.32 -5.12
CA ILE A 7 2.42 9.42 -6.58
C ILE A 7 3.88 9.69 -6.96
N GLY A 8 4.36 9.03 -8.01
CA GLY A 8 5.72 9.16 -8.51
C GLY A 8 6.15 7.96 -9.36
N GLU A 9 7.31 8.06 -10.00
CA GLU A 9 7.85 7.01 -10.90
C GLU A 9 8.09 5.67 -10.18
N SER A 10 8.19 4.58 -10.94
CA SER A 10 8.59 3.27 -10.39
C SER A 10 9.98 3.35 -9.74
N GLY A 11 10.22 2.58 -8.67
CA GLY A 11 11.51 2.58 -7.97
C GLY A 11 11.73 3.73 -6.96
N THR A 12 10.83 4.71 -6.86
CA THR A 12 10.93 5.84 -5.91
C THR A 12 10.62 5.51 -4.44
N GLY A 13 10.35 4.24 -4.12
CA GLY A 13 10.12 3.77 -2.74
C GLY A 13 8.72 4.01 -2.18
N LYS A 14 7.71 4.27 -3.04
CA LYS A 14 6.32 4.54 -2.61
C LYS A 14 5.74 3.45 -1.71
N SER A 15 5.78 2.17 -2.13
CA SER A 15 5.28 1.04 -1.34
C SER A 15 5.94 0.94 0.03
N HIS A 16 7.25 1.22 0.13
CA HIS A 16 7.98 1.21 1.40
C HIS A 16 7.53 2.37 2.32
N LYS A 17 7.37 3.58 1.76
CA LYS A 17 6.86 4.75 2.51
C LYS A 17 5.38 4.63 2.87
N ALA A 18 4.57 3.91 2.09
CA ALA A 18 3.14 3.75 2.32
C ALA A 18 2.84 3.17 3.70
N LEU A 19 3.60 2.16 4.13
CA LEU A 19 3.45 1.56 5.46
C LEU A 19 3.78 2.55 6.58
N LEU A 20 4.84 3.36 6.42
CA LEU A 20 5.24 4.37 7.39
C LEU A 20 4.18 5.48 7.52
N ILE A 21 3.67 5.97 6.39
CA ILE A 21 2.57 6.94 6.33
C ILE A 21 1.33 6.35 6.98
N ALA A 22 0.98 5.10 6.64
CA ALA A 22 -0.21 4.45 7.19
C ALA A 22 -0.15 4.35 8.72
N HIS A 23 1.01 3.98 9.28
CA HIS A 23 1.22 3.98 10.72
C HIS A 23 1.12 5.39 11.32
N LYS A 24 1.79 6.38 10.71
CA LYS A 24 1.79 7.78 11.20
C LYS A 24 0.40 8.40 11.26
N TYR A 25 -0.47 8.09 10.31
CA TYR A 25 -1.81 8.66 10.20
C TYR A 25 -2.92 7.69 10.64
N ASN A 26 -2.60 6.58 11.33
CA ASN A 26 -3.56 5.56 11.75
C ASN A 26 -4.48 5.05 10.61
N ILE A 27 -3.92 4.93 9.41
CA ILE A 27 -4.62 4.41 8.24
C ILE A 27 -4.67 2.89 8.35
N ASN A 28 -5.87 2.36 8.56
CA ASN A 28 -6.07 0.93 8.74
C ASN A 28 -6.01 0.12 7.45
N TYR A 29 -6.20 0.75 6.28
CA TYR A 29 -6.32 0.10 4.99
C TYR A 29 -5.35 0.70 3.99
N VAL A 30 -4.55 -0.15 3.34
CA VAL A 30 -3.61 0.23 2.29
C VAL A 30 -3.93 -0.57 1.03
N ILE A 31 -3.87 0.10 -0.11
CA ILE A 31 -3.90 -0.55 -1.42
C ILE A 31 -2.50 -0.39 -2.04
N ASP A 32 -1.84 -1.49 -2.37
CA ASP A 32 -0.51 -1.50 -2.98
C ASP A 32 -0.39 -2.65 -3.99
N ASP A 33 -0.01 -2.33 -5.24
CA ASP A 33 0.21 -3.30 -6.33
C ASP A 33 -0.85 -4.40 -6.46
N GLY A 34 -2.13 -4.04 -6.32
CA GLY A 34 -3.26 -4.96 -6.46
C GLY A 34 -3.65 -5.71 -5.18
N LEU A 35 -3.01 -5.42 -4.05
CA LEU A 35 -3.34 -5.98 -2.73
C LEU A 35 -4.14 -4.98 -1.91
N LEU A 36 -5.18 -5.46 -1.23
CA LEU A 36 -5.83 -4.76 -0.12
C LEU A 36 -5.25 -5.30 1.19
N ILE A 37 -4.63 -4.43 1.97
CA ILE A 37 -3.94 -4.77 3.21
C ILE A 37 -4.63 -4.05 4.37
N ARG A 38 -4.91 -4.78 5.45
CA ARG A 38 -5.34 -4.20 6.73
C ARG A 38 -4.33 -4.56 7.80
N LYS A 39 -3.64 -3.55 8.31
CA LYS A 39 -2.48 -3.70 9.21
C LYS A 39 -1.41 -4.61 8.58
N ASP A 40 -1.26 -5.81 9.09
CA ASP A 40 -0.28 -6.83 8.74
C ASP A 40 -0.88 -7.98 7.90
N LYS A 41 -2.18 -7.89 7.55
CA LYS A 41 -2.90 -8.94 6.81
C LYS A 41 -3.36 -8.48 5.43
N ILE A 42 -3.12 -9.32 4.43
CA ILE A 42 -3.76 -9.19 3.12
C ILE A 42 -5.21 -9.65 3.27
N LEU A 43 -6.15 -8.77 2.93
CA LEU A 43 -7.58 -9.07 2.94
C LEU A 43 -8.08 -9.58 1.59
N ALA A 44 -7.52 -9.06 0.50
CA ALA A 44 -7.93 -9.41 -0.86
C ALA A 44 -6.86 -9.02 -1.89
N GLY A 45 -7.04 -9.54 -3.10
CA GLY A 45 -6.28 -9.15 -4.28
C GLY A 45 -5.09 -10.05 -4.61
N HIS A 46 -4.50 -9.80 -5.77
CA HIS A 46 -3.32 -10.49 -6.26
C HIS A 46 -2.23 -9.47 -6.53
N SER A 47 -1.01 -9.75 -6.06
CA SER A 47 0.10 -8.84 -6.27
C SER A 47 0.54 -8.88 -7.73
N ALA A 48 0.61 -7.72 -8.37
CA ALA A 48 1.17 -7.56 -9.71
C ALA A 48 2.64 -8.00 -9.82
N LYS A 49 3.34 -8.20 -8.68
CA LYS A 49 4.74 -8.60 -8.62
C LYS A 49 4.95 -10.12 -8.64
N LYS A 50 3.90 -10.94 -8.52
CA LYS A 50 4.01 -12.39 -8.35
C LYS A 50 3.92 -13.22 -9.64
N ASP A 51 3.75 -12.59 -10.80
CA ASP A 51 3.84 -13.30 -12.09
C ASP A 51 5.28 -13.30 -12.60
N LYS A 52 6.07 -14.27 -12.13
CA LYS A 52 7.23 -14.85 -12.81
C LYS A 52 7.39 -16.31 -12.41
#